data_AF-A0A951V122-F1
#
_entry.id   AF-A0A951V122-F1
#
_cell.length_a   1.000
_cell.length_b   1.000
_cell.length_c   1.000
_cell.angle_alpha   90.00
_cell.angle_beta   90.00
_cell.angle_gamma   90.00
#
_symmetry.space_group_name_H-M   'P 1'
#
loop_
_entity.id
_entity.type
_entity.pdbx_description
1 polymer ?
#
loop_
_entity_poly.entity_id
_entity_poly.type
_entity_poly.pdbx_seq_one_letter_code
_entity_poly.pdbx_strand_id
1 'polypeptide(L)'
;MNNTVEIVLQEQIYNGKMDMRCLANVQAEMKKQGIEMSMQDIFNAITKQDLNIVLEIVVQSIQRCHKQIKRASIEDKITFAEMENIFTYIAKLAEVSMPKANEGKSKEEK
;
A
#
# COMPACT_ATOMS: atom_id res chain seq x y z
N MET A 1 17.05 -4.95 -2.84
CA MET A 1 15.90 -5.23 -3.72
C MET A 1 15.05 -3.96 -3.78
N ASN A 2 14.65 -3.51 -4.97
CA ASN A 2 13.69 -2.40 -5.07
C ASN A 2 12.30 -2.97 -4.79
N ASN A 3 11.83 -2.82 -3.55
CA ASN A 3 10.50 -3.27 -3.11
C ASN A 3 9.40 -2.32 -3.63
N THR A 4 9.39 -2.12 -4.94
CA THR A 4 8.42 -1.28 -5.66
C THR A 4 7.54 -2.16 -6.53
N VAL A 5 6.26 -1.84 -6.59
CA VAL A 5 5.27 -2.54 -7.44
C VAL A 5 4.68 -1.52 -8.40
N GLU A 6 4.42 -1.95 -9.63
CA GLU A 6 3.76 -1.16 -10.65
C GLU A 6 2.23 -1.30 -10.55
N ILE A 7 1.51 -0.21 -10.77
CA ILE A 7 0.06 -0.16 -10.98
C ILE A 7 -0.25 0.69 -12.20
N VAL A 8 -1.21 0.25 -13.00
CA VAL A 8 -1.79 1.04 -14.08
C VAL A 8 -3.15 1.55 -13.60
N LEU A 9 -3.37 2.86 -13.68
CA LEU A 9 -4.66 3.50 -13.37
C LEU A 9 -5.04 4.40 -14.56
N GLN A 10 -6.14 4.11 -15.25
CA GLN A 10 -6.56 4.85 -16.45
C GLN A 10 -5.41 5.08 -17.44
N GLU A 11 -4.75 3.98 -17.88
CA GLU A 11 -3.62 3.99 -18.81
C GLU A 11 -2.34 4.68 -18.30
N GLN A 12 -2.36 5.29 -17.12
CA GLN A 12 -1.18 5.86 -16.50
C GLN A 12 -0.48 4.86 -15.59
N ILE A 13 0.82 4.69 -15.81
CA ILE A 13 1.67 3.78 -15.05
C ILE A 13 2.29 4.52 -13.85
N TYR A 14 2.18 3.90 -12.67
CA TYR A 14 2.82 4.35 -11.46
C TYR A 14 3.62 3.22 -10.82
N ASN A 15 4.73 3.59 -10.20
CA ASN A 15 5.40 2.75 -9.21
C ASN A 15 4.99 3.17 -7.81
N GLY A 16 4.78 2.23 -6.90
CA GLY A 16 4.64 2.55 -5.49
C GLY A 16 5.34 1.58 -4.56
N LYS A 17 5.45 1.99 -3.29
CA LYS A 17 6.23 1.32 -2.26
C LYS A 17 5.51 1.36 -0.92
N MET A 18 5.39 0.21 -0.25
CA MET A 18 4.74 0.10 1.06
C MET A 18 5.77 -0.12 2.19
N ASP A 19 6.62 0.89 2.44
CA ASP A 19 7.51 0.89 3.60
C ASP A 19 6.82 1.43 4.87
N MET A 20 7.48 1.35 6.03
CA MET A 20 6.93 1.89 7.28
C MET A 20 6.55 3.37 7.20
N ARG A 21 7.18 4.14 6.31
CA ARG A 21 6.81 5.55 6.09
C ARG A 21 5.50 5.68 5.31
N CYS A 22 5.26 4.80 4.33
CA CYS A 22 3.95 4.69 3.68
C CYS A 22 2.86 4.43 4.73
N LEU A 23 3.05 3.41 5.57
CA LEU A 23 2.07 3.01 6.58
C LEU A 23 1.86 4.09 7.65
N ALA A 24 2.92 4.78 8.08
CA ALA A 24 2.81 5.92 8.99
C ALA A 24 2.02 7.09 8.38
N ASN A 25 2.15 7.34 7.07
CA ASN A 25 1.35 8.35 6.40
C ASN A 25 -0.14 7.95 6.31
N VAL A 26 -0.43 6.68 6.02
CA VAL A 26 -1.82 6.15 6.05
C VAL A 26 -2.42 6.38 7.44
N GLN A 27 -1.70 6.01 8.49
CA GLN A 27 -2.12 6.22 9.88
C GLN A 27 -2.37 7.71 10.18
N ALA A 28 -1.48 8.59 9.73
CA ALA A 28 -1.62 10.02 9.92
C ALA A 28 -2.84 10.59 9.18
N GLU A 29 -3.15 10.09 7.98
CA GLU A 29 -4.32 10.53 7.23
C GLU A 29 -5.62 10.07 7.90
N MET A 30 -5.67 8.82 8.35
CA MET A 30 -6.83 8.31 9.12
C MET A 30 -7.05 9.11 10.41
N LYS A 31 -5.96 9.50 11.09
CA LYS A 31 -6.05 10.35 12.29
C LYS A 31 -6.65 11.73 11.99
N LYS A 32 -6.35 12.34 10.83
CA LYS A 32 -6.98 13.61 10.42
C LYS A 32 -8.49 13.47 10.22
N GLN A 33 -8.94 12.28 9.85
CA GLN A 33 -10.35 11.93 9.69
C GLN A 33 -11.01 11.50 11.02
N GLY A 34 -10.28 11.58 12.14
CA GLY A 34 -10.78 11.19 13.47
C GLY A 34 -10.73 9.69 13.75
N ILE A 35 -10.05 8.91 12.91
CA ILE A 35 -9.94 7.46 13.05
C ILE A 35 -8.54 7.14 13.62
N GLU A 36 -8.49 6.70 14.87
CA GLU A 36 -7.26 6.19 15.46
C GLU A 36 -7.06 4.72 15.09
N MET A 37 -5.87 4.39 14.58
CA MET A 37 -5.53 3.04 14.14
C MET A 37 -4.11 2.69 14.55
N SER A 38 -3.88 1.44 14.96
CA SER A 38 -2.55 0.87 15.08
C SER A 38 -2.04 0.33 13.74
N MET A 39 -0.75 -0.02 13.67
CA MET A 39 -0.21 -0.70 12.48
C MET A 39 -0.87 -2.07 12.24
N GLN A 40 -1.25 -2.78 13.31
CA GLN A 40 -1.97 -4.05 13.19
C GLN A 40 -3.34 -3.85 12.57
N ASP A 41 -4.03 -2.76 12.91
CA ASP A 41 -5.34 -2.43 12.32
C ASP A 41 -5.21 -2.16 10.83
N ILE A 42 -4.16 -1.48 10.38
CA ILE A 42 -3.89 -1.25 8.95
C ILE A 42 -3.67 -2.58 8.22
N PHE A 43 -2.89 -3.51 8.78
CA PHE A 43 -2.70 -4.83 8.16
C PHE A 43 -4.00 -5.65 8.12
N ASN A 44 -4.79 -5.61 9.20
CA ASN A 44 -6.11 -6.25 9.24
C ASN A 44 -7.09 -5.63 8.25
N ALA A 45 -7.00 -4.33 8.00
CA ALA A 45 -7.83 -3.64 7.01
C ALA A 45 -7.48 -4.06 5.58
N ILE A 46 -6.19 -4.29 5.27
CA ILE A 46 -5.76 -4.85 3.98
C ILE A 46 -6.37 -6.24 3.76
N THR A 47 -6.31 -7.13 4.76
CA THR A 47 -6.85 -8.50 4.62
C THR A 47 -8.37 -8.53 4.50
N LYS A 48 -9.06 -7.58 5.12
CA LYS A 48 -10.51 -7.38 5.02
C LYS A 48 -10.96 -6.58 3.80
N GLN A 49 -10.02 -6.11 2.97
CA GLN A 49 -10.30 -5.25 1.82
C GLN A 49 -11.09 -3.99 2.19
N ASP A 50 -10.79 -3.37 3.34
CA ASP A 50 -11.38 -2.09 3.71
C ASP A 50 -10.99 -1.02 2.69
N LEU A 51 -11.97 -0.56 1.91
CA LEU A 51 -11.73 0.34 0.78
C LEU A 51 -11.12 1.67 1.22
N ASN A 52 -11.47 2.22 2.38
CA ASN A 52 -10.90 3.49 2.83
C ASN A 52 -9.39 3.36 3.05
N ILE A 53 -8.97 2.26 3.67
CA ILE A 53 -7.56 1.99 3.95
C ILE A 53 -6.82 1.56 2.69
N VAL A 54 -7.41 0.68 1.89
CA VAL A 54 -6.83 0.20 0.62
C VAL A 54 -6.53 1.35 -0.32
N LEU A 55 -7.50 2.26 -0.52
CA LEU A 55 -7.30 3.42 -1.40
C LEU A 55 -6.27 4.39 -0.83
N GLU A 56 -6.26 4.61 0.49
CA GLU A 56 -5.23 5.44 1.11
C GLU A 56 -3.82 4.85 0.92
N ILE A 57 -3.67 3.53 1.02
CA ILE A 57 -2.39 2.86 0.75
C ILE A 57 -1.97 3.07 -0.71
N VAL A 58 -2.88 2.98 -1.68
CA VAL A 58 -2.57 3.27 -3.10
C VAL A 58 -1.99 4.67 -3.25
N VAL A 59 -2.66 5.69 -2.71
CA VAL A 59 -2.19 7.08 -2.80
C VAL A 59 -0.82 7.24 -2.15
N GLN A 60 -0.68 6.80 -0.90
CA GLN A 60 0.57 6.99 -0.15
C GLN A 60 1.72 6.23 -0.78
N SER A 61 1.50 4.99 -1.22
CA SER A 61 2.52 4.16 -1.84
C SER A 61 3.04 4.74 -3.15
N ILE A 62 2.18 5.31 -3.99
CA ILE A 62 2.57 6.04 -5.21
C ILE A 62 3.37 7.29 -4.82
N GLN A 63 2.88 8.08 -3.85
CA GLN A 63 3.58 9.29 -3.39
C GLN A 63 4.94 8.99 -2.73
N ARG A 64 5.17 7.77 -2.21
CA ARG A 64 6.49 7.35 -1.74
C ARG A 64 7.54 7.37 -2.85
N CYS A 65 7.14 7.04 -4.07
CA CYS A 65 8.00 6.98 -5.25
C CYS A 65 7.95 8.28 -6.09
N HIS A 66 6.81 8.96 -6.12
CA HIS A 66 6.55 10.12 -6.98
C HIS A 66 6.14 11.34 -6.16
N LYS A 67 7.09 11.90 -5.39
CA LYS A 67 6.83 13.00 -4.43
C LYS A 67 6.26 14.28 -5.05
N GLN A 68 6.46 14.48 -6.34
CA GLN A 68 5.98 15.63 -7.12
C GLN A 68 4.53 15.47 -7.59
N ILE A 69 3.98 14.24 -7.56
CA ILE A 69 2.61 13.98 -8.01
C ILE A 69 1.64 14.38 -6.89
N LYS A 70 0.70 15.25 -7.24
CA LYS A 70 -0.35 15.70 -6.34
C LYS A 70 -1.31 14.55 -6.05
N ARG A 71 -1.77 14.47 -4.80
CA ARG A 71 -2.76 13.48 -4.33
C ARG A 71 -3.99 13.42 -5.24
N ALA A 72 -4.61 14.57 -5.51
CA ALA A 72 -5.80 14.68 -6.36
C ALA A 72 -5.58 14.02 -7.74
N SER A 73 -4.40 14.18 -8.35
CA SER A 73 -4.10 13.58 -9.67
C SER A 73 -4.02 12.06 -9.68
N ILE A 74 -3.83 11.44 -8.50
CA ILE A 74 -3.89 9.98 -8.32
C ILE A 74 -5.34 9.58 -8.07
N GLU A 75 -6.02 10.27 -7.14
CA GLU A 75 -7.41 10.01 -6.77
C GLU A 75 -8.36 10.14 -7.97
N ASP A 76 -8.17 11.12 -8.85
CA ASP A 76 -8.96 11.30 -10.07
C ASP A 76 -8.91 10.08 -11.02
N LYS A 77 -7.88 9.23 -10.88
CA LYS A 77 -7.71 8.00 -11.68
C LYS A 77 -8.20 6.74 -10.98
N ILE A 78 -8.50 6.82 -9.69
CA ILE A 78 -9.07 5.71 -8.94
C ILE A 78 -10.57 5.66 -9.26
N THR A 79 -10.93 4.78 -10.19
CA THR A 79 -12.33 4.54 -10.56
C THR A 79 -12.76 3.12 -10.18
N PHE A 80 -14.07 2.85 -10.23
CA PHE A 80 -14.58 1.51 -9.98
C PHE A 80 -13.99 0.46 -10.94
N ALA A 81 -13.69 0.84 -12.18
CA ALA A 81 -13.05 -0.04 -13.16
C ALA A 81 -11.62 -0.45 -12.77
N GLU A 82 -10.95 0.32 -11.92
CA GLU A 82 -9.59 0.06 -11.46
C GLU A 82 -9.53 -0.83 -10.21
N MET A 83 -10.67 -1.21 -9.62
CA MET A 83 -10.67 -1.90 -8.32
C MET A 83 -9.95 -3.25 -8.35
N GLU A 84 -10.08 -4.01 -9.43
CA GLU A 84 -9.35 -5.28 -9.60
C GLU A 84 -7.83 -5.05 -9.66
N ASN A 85 -7.40 -4.02 -10.40
CA ASN A 85 -6.00 -3.62 -10.48
C ASN A 85 -5.46 -3.18 -9.11
N ILE A 86 -6.26 -2.41 -8.37
CA ILE A 86 -5.93 -1.92 -7.03
C ILE A 86 -5.76 -3.08 -6.04
N PHE A 87 -6.69 -4.04 -5.99
CA PHE A 87 -6.55 -5.17 -5.06
C PHE A 87 -5.36 -6.05 -5.42
N THR A 88 -5.14 -6.32 -6.71
CA THR A 88 -3.97 -7.06 -7.20
C THR A 88 -2.67 -6.33 -6.83
N TYR A 89 -2.65 -5.02 -6.99
CA TYR A 89 -1.52 -4.16 -6.63
C TYR A 89 -1.21 -4.21 -5.14
N ILE A 90 -2.22 -4.09 -4.28
CA ILE A 90 -2.05 -4.13 -2.82
C ILE A 90 -1.55 -5.50 -2.35
N ALA A 91 -2.06 -6.59 -2.92
CA ALA A 91 -1.59 -7.93 -2.60
C ALA A 91 -0.09 -8.09 -2.94
N LYS A 92 0.32 -7.63 -4.12
CA LYS A 92 1.74 -7.63 -4.54
C LYS A 92 2.59 -6.72 -3.66
N LEU A 93 2.11 -5.52 -3.32
CA LEU A 93 2.81 -4.60 -2.43
C LEU A 93 3.06 -5.24 -1.06
N ALA A 94 2.05 -5.90 -0.49
CA ALA A 94 2.15 -6.64 0.75
C ALA A 94 3.22 -7.74 0.66
N GLU A 95 3.17 -8.55 -0.39
CA GLU A 95 4.11 -9.65 -0.59
C GLU A 95 5.58 -9.19 -0.68
N VAL A 96 5.86 -8.10 -1.39
CA VAL A 96 7.24 -7.61 -1.57
C VAL A 96 7.74 -6.73 -0.43
N SER A 97 6.84 -6.21 0.40
CA SER A 97 7.19 -5.24 1.44
C SER A 97 7.24 -5.84 2.84
N MET A 98 6.47 -6.90 3.09
CA MET A 98 6.47 -7.57 4.38
C MET A 98 7.54 -8.66 4.44
N PRO A 99 8.26 -8.80 5.56
CA PRO A 99 9.16 -9.94 5.74
C PRO A 99 8.35 -11.23 5.67
N LYS A 100 8.78 -12.17 4.82
CA LYS A 100 8.15 -13.48 4.75
C LYS A 100 8.37 -14.19 6.08
N ALA A 101 7.29 -14.69 6.68
CA ALA A 101 7.28 -15.35 7.99
C ALA A 101 8.27 -16.54 8.12
N ASN A 102 8.86 -17.01 7.01
CA ASN A 102 9.74 -18.18 6.95
C ASN A 102 11.21 -17.90 6.59
N GLU A 103 11.66 -16.65 6.50
CA GLU A 103 13.08 -16.38 6.20
C GLU A 103 14.03 -16.47 7.42
N GLY A 104 13.53 -16.97 8.56
CA GLY A 104 14.29 -17.12 9.81
C GLY A 104 14.48 -18.55 10.33
N LYS A 105 14.14 -19.61 9.57
CA LYS A 105 14.40 -21.00 9.98
C LYS A 105 15.16 -21.77 8.91
N SER A 106 16.41 -21.39 8.71
CA SER A 106 17.37 -22.17 7.92
C SER A 106 18.57 -22.53 8.78
N LYS A 107 18.50 -23.75 9.36
CA LYS A 107 19.61 -24.61 9.79
C LYS A 107 20.49 -24.18 10.99
N GLU A 108 20.09 -24.63 12.18
CA GLU A 108 21.04 -25.23 13.12
C GLU A 108 20.41 -26.51 13.68
N GLU A 109 20.67 -27.65 13.05
CA GLU A 109 20.65 -28.94 13.74
C GLU A 109 21.99 -29.61 13.45
N LYS A 110 22.73 -29.86 14.54
CA LYS A 110 24.00 -30.58 14.60
C LYS A 110 23.77 -32.08 14.49
#